data_AF-A0A4Y2GD33-F1
#
_entry.id   AF-A0A4Y2GD33-F1
#
_cell.length_a   1.000
_cell.length_b   1.000
_cell.length_c   1.000
_cell.angle_alpha   90.00
_cell.angle_beta   90.00
_cell.angle_gamma   90.00
#
_symmetry.space_group_name_H-M   'P 1'
#
loop_
_entity.id
_entity.type
_entity.pdbx_description
1 polymer ?
#
loop_
_entity_poly.entity_id
_entity_poly.type
_entity_poly.pdbx_seq_one_letter_code
_entity_poly.pdbx_strand_id
1 'polypeptide(L)'
;MNPNPRSRSKWLPFELLIGIKMRNKEDIRIQNLLLEEMTEDLQEHQELLRKDAKKNIETIQSENRKTCNKKRKKASEYKKGDLVAMQRTQFGVGLKLRPKFLGPI
;
A
#
# COMPACT_ATOMS: atom_id res chain seq x y z
N MET A 1 -41.43 20.28 19.22
CA MET A 1 -42.88 20.06 19.10
C MET A 1 -43.24 18.90 20.03
N ASN A 2 -43.89 19.17 21.16
CA ASN A 2 -44.27 18.13 22.14
C ASN A 2 -45.54 17.42 21.69
N PRO A 3 -45.56 16.08 21.54
CA PRO A 3 -46.80 15.36 21.24
C PRO A 3 -47.59 15.09 22.52
N ASN A 4 -48.82 15.62 22.54
CA ASN A 4 -49.83 15.55 23.61
C ASN A 4 -50.29 14.09 23.91
N PRO A 5 -50.65 13.71 25.16
CA PRO A 5 -50.82 12.32 25.57
C PRO A 5 -52.30 11.91 25.48
N ARG A 6 -52.72 11.31 24.36
CA ARG A 6 -54.05 10.63 24.28
C ARG A 6 -54.04 9.31 23.49
N SER A 7 -52.92 8.59 23.47
CA SER A 7 -52.88 7.25 22.87
C SER A 7 -52.81 6.15 23.92
N ARG A 8 -53.67 5.12 23.76
CA ARG A 8 -53.72 3.89 24.58
C ARG A 8 -52.62 2.88 24.19
N SER A 9 -51.85 3.17 23.13
CA SER A 9 -50.73 2.37 22.64
C SER A 9 -49.39 2.83 23.21
N LYS A 10 -48.49 1.90 23.52
CA LYS A 10 -47.09 2.18 23.92
C LYS A 10 -46.23 2.76 22.79
N TRP A 11 -46.79 2.89 21.59
CA TRP A 11 -46.10 3.19 20.34
C TRP A 11 -46.42 4.61 19.87
N LEU A 12 -45.41 5.29 19.33
CA LEU A 12 -45.59 6.62 18.73
C LEU A 12 -46.28 6.50 17.37
N PRO A 13 -47.11 7.48 16.95
CA PRO A 13 -47.81 7.44 15.66
C PRO A 13 -46.87 7.25 14.44
N PHE A 14 -45.68 7.86 14.47
CA PHE A 14 -44.65 7.65 13.45
C PHE A 14 -44.14 6.20 13.42
N GLU A 15 -43.90 5.61 14.60
CA GLU A 15 -43.43 4.22 14.70
C GLU A 15 -44.47 3.24 14.17
N LEU A 16 -45.76 3.53 14.37
CA LEU A 16 -46.84 2.71 13.84
C LEU A 16 -46.97 2.82 12.31
N LEU A 17 -46.71 4.01 11.75
CA LEU A 17 -46.82 4.28 10.31
C LEU A 17 -45.64 3.73 9.51
N ILE A 18 -44.42 3.89 10.03
CA ILE A 18 -43.18 3.57 9.31
C ILE A 18 -42.57 2.23 9.78
N GLY A 19 -42.92 1.77 10.99
CA GLY A 19 -42.42 0.50 11.55
C GLY A 19 -41.00 0.57 12.13
N ILE A 20 -40.40 1.76 12.24
CA ILE A 20 -39.06 1.97 12.80
C ILE A 20 -39.08 3.02 13.92
N LYS A 21 -38.20 2.87 14.91
CA LYS A 21 -37.96 3.92 15.90
C LYS A 21 -37.23 5.10 15.26
N MET A 22 -37.63 6.32 15.60
CA MET A 22 -36.88 7.51 15.18
C MET A 22 -35.49 7.49 15.81
N ARG A 23 -34.46 7.67 14.98
CA ARG A 23 -33.10 7.88 15.46
C ARG A 23 -33.03 9.18 16.25
N ASN A 24 -32.52 9.09 17.47
CA ASN A 24 -32.26 10.26 18.30
C ASN A 24 -30.79 10.70 18.13
N LYS A 25 -30.43 11.86 18.69
CA LYS A 25 -29.06 12.39 18.60
C LYS A 25 -28.02 11.52 19.33
N GLU A 26 -28.43 10.84 20.40
CA GLU A 26 -27.57 9.94 21.15
C GLU A 26 -27.25 8.67 20.37
N ASP A 27 -28.21 8.11 19.60
CA ASP A 27 -27.99 6.95 18.74
C ASP A 27 -26.90 7.24 17.70
N ILE A 28 -26.92 8.46 17.13
CA ILE A 28 -25.89 8.92 16.18
C ILE A 28 -24.55 9.07 16.88
N ARG A 29 -24.54 9.64 18.09
CA ARG A 29 -23.31 9.82 18.88
C ARG A 29 -22.67 8.49 19.26
N ILE A 30 -23.47 7.53 19.70
CA ILE A 30 -23.03 6.17 20.03
C ILE A 30 -22.50 5.48 18.78
N GLN A 31 -23.20 5.61 17.65
CA GLN A 31 -22.73 5.05 16.38
C GLN A 31 -21.36 5.61 15.98
N ASN A 32 -21.16 6.93 16.11
CA ASN A 32 -19.88 7.55 15.78
C ASN A 32 -18.76 7.07 16.70
N LEU A 33 -19.01 6.96 18.02
CA LEU A 33 -18.03 6.44 18.98
C LEU A 33 -17.63 5.00 18.64
N LEU A 34 -18.58 4.14 18.33
CA LEU A 34 -18.30 2.76 17.91
C LEU A 34 -17.51 2.70 16.60
N LEU A 35 -17.83 3.58 15.64
CA LEU A 35 -17.09 3.66 14.39
C LEU A 35 -15.66 4.10 14.61
N GLU A 36 -15.44 5.10 15.46
CA GLU A 36 -14.11 5.61 15.82
C GLU A 36 -13.26 4.49 16.45
N GLU A 37 -13.77 3.80 17.46
CA GLU A 37 -13.12 2.66 18.11
C GLU A 37 -12.76 1.56 17.10
N MET A 38 -13.71 1.14 16.26
CA MET A 38 -13.44 0.15 15.21
C MET A 38 -12.39 0.60 14.20
N THR A 39 -12.34 1.90 13.87
CA THR A 39 -11.31 2.43 12.97
C THR A 39 -9.93 2.46 13.61
N GLU A 40 -9.85 2.79 14.89
CA GLU A 40 -8.60 2.81 15.65
C GLU A 40 -8.01 1.39 15.76
N ASP A 41 -8.83 0.41 16.16
CA ASP A 41 -8.43 -1.00 16.25
C ASP A 41 -7.91 -1.54 14.91
N LEU A 42 -8.63 -1.23 13.83
CA LEU A 42 -8.26 -1.63 12.49
C LEU A 42 -6.96 -0.96 12.04
N GLN A 43 -6.76 0.30 12.38
CA GLN A 43 -5.53 1.03 12.07
C GLN A 43 -4.33 0.42 12.81
N GLU A 44 -4.49 0.10 14.10
CA GLU A 44 -3.43 -0.53 14.90
C GLU A 44 -3.05 -1.90 14.30
N HIS A 45 -4.05 -2.75 14.01
CA HIS A 45 -3.79 -4.06 13.41
C HIS A 45 -3.10 -3.95 12.05
N GLN A 46 -3.52 -2.99 11.21
CA GLN A 46 -2.85 -2.74 9.93
C GLN A 46 -1.41 -2.28 10.13
N GLU A 47 -1.13 -1.44 11.13
CA GLU A 47 0.22 -0.96 11.39
C GLU A 47 1.14 -2.09 11.87
N LEU A 48 0.64 -2.98 12.73
CA LEU A 48 1.35 -4.19 13.15
C LEU A 48 1.69 -5.08 11.95
N LEU A 49 0.70 -5.38 11.10
CA LEU A 49 0.92 -6.15 9.87
C LEU A 49 1.95 -5.50 8.94
N ARG A 50 1.91 -4.17 8.77
CA ARG A 50 2.88 -3.44 7.95
C ARG A 50 4.29 -3.51 8.53
N LYS A 51 4.44 -3.40 9.85
CA LYS A 51 5.73 -3.53 10.54
C LYS A 51 6.33 -4.91 10.33
N ASP A 52 5.53 -5.96 10.50
CA ASP A 52 5.98 -7.35 10.30
C ASP A 52 6.33 -7.64 8.84
N ALA A 53 5.47 -7.23 7.90
CA ALA A 53 5.74 -7.38 6.48
C ALA A 53 7.03 -6.66 6.08
N LYS A 54 7.25 -5.44 6.57
CA LYS A 54 8.46 -4.67 6.32
C LYS A 54 9.70 -5.43 6.82
N LYS A 55 9.68 -5.91 8.06
CA LYS A 55 10.79 -6.68 8.65
C LYS A 55 11.12 -7.94 7.84
N ASN A 56 10.09 -8.66 7.40
CA ASN A 56 10.26 -9.87 6.59
C ASN A 56 10.87 -9.56 5.22
N ILE A 57 10.37 -8.52 4.54
CA ILE A 57 10.90 -8.07 3.25
C ILE A 57 12.36 -7.63 3.39
N GLU A 58 12.68 -6.84 4.43
CA GLU A 58 14.05 -6.39 4.69
C GLU A 58 15.00 -7.58 4.92
N THR A 59 14.55 -8.59 5.67
CA THR A 59 15.32 -9.81 5.92
C THR A 59 15.63 -10.52 4.61
N ILE A 60 14.60 -10.80 3.79
CA ILE A 60 14.74 -11.45 2.47
C ILE A 60 15.65 -10.63 1.54
N GLN A 61 15.48 -9.30 1.49
CA GLN A 61 16.31 -8.44 0.66
C GLN A 61 17.77 -8.47 1.09
N SER A 62 18.04 -8.52 2.40
CA SER A 62 19.39 -8.61 2.93
C SER A 62 20.07 -9.93 2.54
N GLU A 63 19.35 -11.04 2.59
CA GLU A 63 19.83 -12.37 2.19
C GLU A 63 20.04 -12.47 0.68
N ASN A 64 19.10 -11.94 -0.10
CA ASN A 64 19.21 -11.86 -1.56
C ASN A 64 20.43 -11.03 -1.96
N ARG A 65 20.67 -9.89 -1.29
CA ARG A 65 21.86 -9.06 -1.51
C ARG A 65 23.13 -9.83 -1.21
N LYS A 66 23.22 -10.53 -0.06
CA LYS A 66 24.38 -11.36 0.30
C LYS A 66 24.63 -12.44 -0.76
N THR A 67 23.59 -13.14 -1.17
CA THR A 67 23.66 -14.25 -2.14
C THR A 67 24.07 -13.77 -3.52
N CYS A 68 23.48 -12.68 -4.01
CA CYS A 68 23.83 -12.06 -5.29
C CYS A 68 25.29 -11.60 -5.26
N ASN A 69 25.69 -10.85 -4.23
CA ASN A 69 27.05 -10.33 -4.10
C ASN A 69 28.10 -11.45 -3.97
N LYS A 70 27.77 -12.60 -3.36
CA LYS A 70 28.67 -13.75 -3.24
C LYS A 70 29.14 -14.28 -4.61
N LYS A 71 28.25 -14.25 -5.62
CA LYS A 71 28.55 -14.72 -6.99
C LYS A 71 28.90 -13.59 -7.97
N ARG A 72 28.77 -12.34 -7.56
CA ARG A 72 28.96 -11.17 -8.44
C ARG A 72 30.44 -10.81 -8.54
N LYS A 73 30.96 -10.72 -9.77
CA LYS A 73 32.28 -10.12 -10.02
C LYS A 73 32.24 -8.62 -9.67
N LYS A 74 33.33 -8.09 -9.09
CA LYS A 74 33.45 -6.65 -8.87
C LYS A 74 33.34 -5.91 -10.21
N ALA A 75 32.65 -4.77 -10.20
CA ALA A 75 32.60 -3.92 -11.37
C ALA A 75 33.99 -3.36 -11.67
N SER A 76 34.31 -3.18 -12.95
CA SER A 76 35.53 -2.49 -13.34
C SER A 76 35.38 -1.01 -13.01
N GLU A 77 36.30 -0.46 -12.24
CA GLU A 77 36.38 0.98 -12.00
C GLU A 77 37.17 1.61 -13.15
N TYR A 78 36.65 2.69 -13.72
CA TYR A 78 37.28 3.40 -14.83
C TYR A 78 37.73 4.78 -14.37
N LYS A 79 38.92 5.20 -14.80
CA LYS A 79 39.51 6.51 -14.54
C LYS A 79 39.49 7.36 -15.81
N LYS A 80 39.64 8.67 -15.64
CA LYS A 80 39.75 9.59 -16.77
C LYS A 80 41.03 9.26 -17.56
N GLY A 81 40.86 9.04 -18.86
CA GLY A 81 41.95 8.64 -19.76
C GLY A 81 42.03 7.13 -20.05
N ASP A 82 41.21 6.31 -19.39
CA ASP A 82 41.14 4.88 -19.70
C ASP A 82 40.47 4.65 -21.06
N LEU A 83 41.16 3.92 -21.94
CA LEU A 83 40.59 3.45 -23.20
C LEU A 83 39.63 2.29 -22.94
N VAL A 84 38.35 2.49 -23.25
CA VAL A 84 37.30 1.49 -23.03
C VAL A 84 36.52 1.21 -24.31
N ALA A 85 36.19 -0.06 -24.54
CA ALA A 85 35.36 -0.46 -25.66
C ALA A 85 33.87 -0.37 -25.25
N MET A 86 33.13 0.55 -25.87
CA MET A 86 31.69 0.67 -25.63
C MET A 86 30.91 -0.35 -26.47
N GLN A 87 30.09 -1.17 -25.81
CA GLN A 87 29.24 -2.12 -26.52
C GLN A 87 28.12 -1.40 -27.28
N ARG A 88 27.87 -1.80 -28.52
CA ARG A 88 26.72 -1.32 -29.28
C ARG A 88 25.43 -1.81 -28.63
N THR A 89 24.54 -0.87 -28.30
CA THR A 89 23.21 -1.14 -27.73
C THR A 89 22.07 -0.95 -28.72
N GLN A 90 22.35 -0.35 -29.89
CA GLN A 90 21.36 -0.17 -30.95
C GLN A 90 21.12 -1.50 -31.69
N PHE A 91 19.84 -1.88 -31.80
CA PHE A 91 19.39 -3.05 -32.55
C PHE A 91 18.76 -2.61 -33.88
N GLY A 92 18.99 -3.36 -34.95
CA GLY A 92 18.55 -2.97 -36.29
C GLY A 92 18.95 -3.95 -37.39
N VAL A 93 18.35 -3.78 -38.57
CA VAL A 93 18.60 -4.62 -39.75
C VAL A 93 20.04 -4.43 -40.22
N GLY A 94 20.74 -5.52 -40.56
CA GLY A 94 22.14 -5.47 -41.02
C GLY A 94 23.20 -5.33 -39.92
N LEU A 95 22.82 -5.32 -38.63
CA LEU A 95 23.78 -5.20 -37.51
C LEU A 95 24.36 -6.52 -37.03
N LYS A 96 23.82 -7.69 -37.44
CA LYS A 96 24.30 -9.02 -37.02
C LYS A 96 25.78 -9.28 -37.38
N LEU A 97 26.23 -8.75 -38.52
CA LEU A 97 27.61 -8.92 -39.00
C LEU A 97 28.55 -7.80 -38.56
N ARG A 98 28.04 -6.77 -37.87
CA ARG A 98 28.88 -5.65 -37.43
C ARG A 98 29.60 -5.97 -36.12
N PRO A 99 30.81 -5.41 -35.88
CA PRO A 99 31.50 -5.56 -34.61
C PRO A 99 30.63 -5.14 -33.42
N LYS A 100 30.68 -5.95 -32.35
CA LYS A 100 29.86 -5.79 -31.14
C LYS A 100 30.20 -4.53 -30.34
N PHE A 101 31.43 -4.05 -30.46
CA PHE A 101 31.92 -2.85 -29.79
C PHE A 101 32.14 -1.73 -30.80
N LEU A 102 31.96 -0.49 -30.33
CA LEU A 102 32.43 0.70 -31.02
C LEU A 102 33.96 0.74 -30.93
N GLY A 103 34.61 1.40 -31.91
CA GLY A 103 36.06 1.58 -31.88
C GLY A 103 36.53 2.32 -30.62
N PRO A 104 37.83 2.31 -30.31
CA PRO A 104 38.37 3.08 -29.20
C PRO A 104 38.03 4.56 -29.39
N ILE A 105 37.54 5.20 -28.33
CA ILE A 105 37.16 6.62 -28.28
C ILE A 105 38.28 7.40 -27.60
#